data_AF-A0A0F9HE23-F1
#
_entry.id   AF-A0A0F9HE23-F1
#
_cell.length_a   1.000
_cell.length_b   1.000
_cell.length_c   1.000
_cell.angle_alpha   90.00
_cell.angle_beta   90.00
_cell.angle_gamma   90.00
#
_symmetry.space_group_name_H-M   'P 1'
#
loop_
_entity.id
_entity.type
_entity.pdbx_description
1 polymer ?
#
loop_
_entity_poly.entity_id
_entity_poly.type
_entity_poly.pdbx_seq_one_letter_code
_entity_poly.pdbx_strand_id
1 'polypeptide(L)'
;IITARKEYPNAKVIVHPECTREVREVSDFVGSTAQMYNFVKNSSSEEKEFIIGTEKGLIGRIAEDFTNKNLYLAKDKLICYNMKKHSLELIKYLLDNLDDKAFEVKVPPEIAKRAINPIKKMLDYS
;
A
#
# COMPACT_ATOMS: atom_id res chain seq x y z
N ILE A 1 -1.25 6.37 -16.29
CA ILE A 1 -0.31 7.49 -15.96
C ILE A 1 -0.42 8.64 -16.95
N ILE A 2 -0.13 8.43 -18.24
CA ILE A 2 -0.19 9.54 -19.24
C ILE A 2 -1.55 10.24 -19.25
N THR A 3 -2.66 9.49 -19.27
CA THR A 3 -4.01 10.06 -19.17
C THR A 3 -4.21 10.85 -17.87
N ALA A 4 -3.89 10.24 -16.72
CA ALA A 4 -4.01 10.90 -15.42
C ALA A 4 -3.15 12.18 -15.31
N ARG A 5 -1.94 12.21 -15.91
CA ARG A 5 -1.12 13.43 -15.97
C ARG A 5 -1.75 14.53 -16.84
N LYS A 6 -2.54 14.18 -17.86
CA LYS A 6 -3.28 15.18 -18.66
C LYS A 6 -4.42 15.80 -17.85
N GLU A 7 -5.07 14.99 -17.02
CA GLU A 7 -6.17 15.43 -16.15
C GLU A 7 -5.66 16.23 -14.94
N TYR A 8 -4.52 15.85 -14.37
CA TYR A 8 -3.91 16.48 -13.21
C TYR A 8 -2.45 16.85 -13.50
N PRO A 9 -2.20 17.93 -14.28
CA PRO A 9 -0.87 18.27 -14.79
C PRO A 9 0.12 18.68 -13.68
N ASN A 10 -0.37 19.18 -12.55
CA ASN A 10 0.45 19.59 -11.41
C ASN A 10 0.71 18.45 -10.42
N ALA A 11 0.06 17.30 -10.60
CA ALA A 11 0.15 16.20 -9.66
C ALA A 11 1.47 15.44 -9.79
N LYS A 12 2.10 15.15 -8.65
CA LYS A 12 3.25 14.23 -8.59
C LYS A 12 2.76 12.80 -8.74
N VAL A 13 3.36 12.05 -9.67
CA VAL A 13 3.07 10.64 -9.89
C VAL A 13 3.96 9.79 -9.02
N ILE A 14 3.38 9.10 -8.05
CA ILE A 14 4.10 8.21 -7.14
C ILE A 14 3.58 6.78 -7.29
N VAL A 15 4.47 5.80 -7.48
CA VAL A 15 4.09 4.43 -7.85
C VAL A 15 4.84 3.37 -7.04
N HIS A 16 4.25 2.18 -6.95
CA HIS A 16 4.90 1.03 -6.32
C HIS A 16 5.97 0.40 -7.24
N PRO A 17 7.08 -0.16 -6.71
CA PRO A 17 8.09 -0.85 -7.50
C PRO A 17 7.55 -2.08 -8.26
N GLU A 18 6.41 -2.64 -7.86
CA GLU A 18 5.72 -3.73 -8.57
C GLU A 18 5.05 -3.28 -9.88
N CYS A 19 4.96 -1.98 -10.15
CA CYS A 19 4.48 -1.47 -11.43
C CYS A 19 5.42 -1.83 -12.59
N THR A 20 4.87 -1.88 -13.80
CA THR A 20 5.66 -2.15 -15.01
C THR A 20 6.78 -1.11 -15.15
N ARG A 21 7.85 -1.50 -15.86
CA ARG A 21 9.02 -0.64 -16.02
C ARG A 21 8.65 0.72 -16.63
N GLU A 22 7.79 0.71 -17.63
CA GLU A 22 7.33 1.90 -18.36
C GLU A 22 6.59 2.86 -17.43
N VAL A 23 5.82 2.33 -16.46
CA VAL A 23 5.14 3.14 -15.44
C VAL A 23 6.13 3.77 -14.46
N ARG A 24 7.15 3.00 -14.04
CA ARG A 24 8.19 3.50 -13.13
C ARG A 24 9.04 4.59 -13.78
N GLU A 25 9.40 4.43 -15.05
CA GLU A 25 10.24 5.40 -15.78
C GLU A 25 9.58 6.78 -15.95
N VAL A 26 8.24 6.85 -15.95
CA VAL A 26 7.49 8.10 -16.11
C VAL A 26 6.92 8.66 -14.79
N SER A 27 7.30 8.06 -13.67
CA SER A 27 6.87 8.47 -12.32
C SER A 27 7.87 9.44 -11.67
N ASP A 28 7.36 10.33 -10.81
CA ASP A 28 8.18 11.24 -10.02
C ASP A 28 8.82 10.55 -8.80
N PHE A 29 8.22 9.46 -8.33
CA PHE A 29 8.72 8.67 -7.20
C PHE A 29 8.33 7.19 -7.31
N VAL A 30 9.26 6.30 -6.97
CA VAL A 30 9.05 4.86 -6.89
C VAL A 30 9.42 4.37 -5.49
N GLY A 31 8.49 3.73 -4.79
CA GLY A 31 8.76 3.21 -3.44
C GLY A 31 7.67 2.30 -2.90
N SER A 32 7.94 1.64 -1.77
CA SER A 32 6.95 0.86 -1.03
C SER A 32 5.78 1.74 -0.57
N THR A 33 4.66 1.15 -0.16
CA THR A 33 3.51 1.90 0.37
C THR A 33 3.89 2.83 1.53
N ALA A 34 4.78 2.39 2.42
CA ALA A 34 5.31 3.21 3.51
C ALA A 34 6.17 4.37 3.01
N GLN A 35 7.03 4.13 2.02
CA GLN A 35 7.86 5.17 1.40
C GLN A 35 7.00 6.19 0.65
N MET A 36 5.97 5.74 -0.07
CA MET A 36 5.00 6.61 -0.76
C MET A 36 4.21 7.47 0.24
N TYR A 37 3.75 6.88 1.34
CA TYR A 37 3.10 7.63 2.43
C TYR A 37 4.03 8.71 2.98
N ASN A 38 5.30 8.36 3.28
CA ASN A 38 6.29 9.31 3.77
C ASN A 38 6.63 10.39 2.75
N PHE A 39 6.64 10.07 1.46
CA PHE A 39 6.82 11.06 0.40
C PHE A 39 5.72 12.11 0.42
N VAL A 40 4.45 11.71 0.54
CA VAL A 40 3.33 12.66 0.66
C VAL A 40 3.41 13.45 1.97
N LYS A 41 3.71 12.78 3.09
CA LYS A 41 3.86 13.41 4.40
C LYS A 41 4.93 14.52 4.41
N ASN A 42 6.05 14.28 3.74
CA ASN A 42 7.20 15.19 3.71
C ASN A 42 7.18 16.16 2.51
N SER A 43 6.17 16.08 1.65
CA SER A 43 6.00 16.99 0.51
C SER A 43 5.78 18.43 0.97
N SER A 44 6.18 19.38 0.13
CA SER A 44 6.04 20.80 0.47
C SER A 44 4.57 21.22 0.59
N SER A 45 4.30 22.36 1.22
CA SER A 45 2.95 22.92 1.29
C SER A 45 2.36 23.31 -0.07
N GLU A 46 3.22 23.51 -1.07
CA GLU A 46 2.85 23.83 -2.46
C GLU A 46 2.46 22.56 -3.25
N GLU A 47 3.06 21.41 -2.91
CA GLU A 47 2.76 20.12 -3.54
C GLU A 47 1.47 19.52 -2.97
N LYS A 48 0.33 19.88 -3.55
CA LYS A 48 -0.98 19.44 -3.03
C LYS A 48 -1.57 18.24 -3.75
N GLU A 49 -1.09 17.91 -4.95
CA GLU A 49 -1.74 16.93 -5.81
C GLU A 49 -0.83 15.72 -6.07
N PHE A 50 -1.37 14.50 -5.89
CA PHE A 50 -0.63 13.25 -6.09
C PHE A 50 -1.45 12.24 -6.87
N ILE A 51 -0.85 11.67 -7.91
CA ILE A 51 -1.36 10.49 -8.61
C ILE A 51 -0.70 9.25 -8.02
N ILE A 52 -1.50 8.33 -7.49
CA ILE A 52 -1.07 7.15 -6.75
C ILE A 52 -1.19 5.90 -7.64
N GLY A 53 -0.06 5.27 -7.94
CA GLY A 53 0.04 4.00 -8.66
C GLY A 53 0.31 2.82 -7.71
N THR A 54 -0.66 2.50 -6.86
CA THR A 54 -0.69 1.28 -6.03
C THR A 54 -2.14 0.94 -5.65
N GLU A 55 -2.36 0.00 -4.73
CA GLU A 55 -3.68 -0.38 -4.25
C GLU A 55 -4.44 0.80 -3.60
N LYS A 56 -5.75 0.87 -3.86
CA LYS A 56 -6.65 1.97 -3.44
C LYS A 56 -6.68 2.24 -1.93
N GLY A 57 -6.42 1.25 -1.10
CA GLY A 57 -6.39 1.38 0.36
C GLY A 57 -5.35 2.39 0.85
N LEU A 58 -4.23 2.57 0.15
CA LEU A 58 -3.24 3.58 0.53
C LEU A 58 -3.81 5.01 0.46
N ILE A 59 -4.66 5.30 -0.53
CA ILE A 59 -5.29 6.61 -0.66
C ILE A 59 -6.18 6.92 0.54
N GLY A 60 -6.99 5.96 0.98
CA GLY A 60 -7.86 6.15 2.14
C GLY A 60 -7.04 6.57 3.36
N ARG A 61 -5.92 5.88 3.60
CA ARG A 61 -5.02 6.18 4.72
C ARG A 61 -4.39 7.58 4.61
N ILE A 62 -3.87 7.95 3.45
CA ILE A 62 -3.23 9.27 3.26
C ILE A 62 -4.29 10.38 3.33
N ALA A 63 -5.49 10.17 2.79
CA ALA A 63 -6.57 11.15 2.81
C ALA A 63 -7.08 11.45 4.24
N GLU A 64 -7.12 10.43 5.10
CA GLU A 64 -7.46 10.60 6.52
C GLU A 64 -6.42 11.45 7.27
N ASP A 65 -5.12 11.20 7.01
CA ASP A 65 -4.02 11.87 7.71
C ASP A 65 -3.71 13.27 7.13
N PHE A 66 -4.00 13.53 5.84
CA PHE A 66 -3.63 14.76 5.12
C PHE A 66 -4.78 15.35 4.29
N THR A 67 -5.78 15.91 4.97
CA THR A 67 -7.00 16.46 4.36
C THR A 67 -6.78 17.65 3.41
N ASN A 68 -5.61 18.27 3.45
CA ASN A 68 -5.22 19.38 2.58
C ASN A 68 -4.53 18.94 1.27
N LYS A 69 -4.37 17.64 1.06
CA LYS A 69 -3.78 17.04 -0.14
C LYS A 69 -4.86 16.35 -0.97
N ASN A 70 -4.79 16.50 -2.29
CA ASN A 70 -5.64 15.83 -3.26
C ASN A 70 -4.93 14.57 -3.78
N LEU A 71 -5.61 13.44 -3.69
CA LEU A 71 -5.07 12.14 -4.08
C LEU A 71 -5.93 11.52 -5.19
N TYR A 72 -5.27 11.13 -6.28
CA TYR A 72 -5.91 10.59 -7.47
C TYR A 72 -5.39 9.18 -7.73
N LEU A 73 -6.27 8.22 -8.04
CA LEU A 73 -5.82 6.91 -8.50
C LEU A 73 -5.26 7.01 -9.90
N ALA A 74 -4.13 6.33 -10.14
CA ALA A 74 -3.63 6.16 -11.50
C ALA A 74 -4.61 5.41 -12.42
N LYS A 75 -5.49 4.58 -11.84
CA LYS A 75 -6.58 3.83 -12.50
C LYS A 75 -7.61 3.37 -11.45
N ASP A 76 -8.90 3.42 -11.77
CA ASP A 76 -9.99 3.08 -10.84
C ASP A 76 -9.98 1.64 -10.32
N LYS A 77 -9.37 0.70 -11.07
CA LYS A 77 -9.40 -0.74 -10.78
C LYS A 77 -8.17 -1.26 -10.01
N LEU A 78 -7.44 -0.41 -9.31
CA LEU A 78 -6.32 -0.83 -8.45
C LEU A 78 -6.83 -1.34 -7.09
N ILE A 79 -7.59 -2.42 -7.11
CA ILE A 79 -8.20 -3.03 -5.92
C ILE A 79 -7.67 -4.45 -5.76
N CYS A 80 -7.10 -4.76 -4.60
CA CYS A 80 -6.72 -6.13 -4.26
C CYS A 80 -7.93 -6.85 -3.64
N TYR A 81 -8.61 -7.68 -4.45
CA TYR A 81 -9.81 -8.40 -4.00
C TYR A 81 -9.59 -9.23 -2.74
N ASN A 82 -8.43 -9.87 -2.58
CA ASN A 82 -8.13 -10.67 -1.38
C ASN A 82 -7.99 -9.82 -0.12
N MET A 83 -7.41 -8.62 -0.21
CA MET A 83 -7.36 -7.70 0.94
C MET A 83 -8.76 -7.23 1.35
N LYS A 84 -9.71 -7.11 0.41
CA LYS A 84 -11.10 -6.71 0.68
C LYS A 84 -12.00 -7.85 1.16
N LYS A 85 -11.47 -9.06 1.38
CA LYS A 85 -12.20 -10.14 2.07
C LYS A 85 -12.30 -9.89 3.57
N HIS A 86 -11.43 -9.07 4.13
CA HIS A 86 -11.52 -8.67 5.53
C HIS A 86 -12.63 -7.62 5.70
N SER A 87 -13.47 -7.80 6.70
CA SER A 87 -14.56 -6.88 7.05
C SER A 87 -14.61 -6.65 8.56
N LEU A 88 -15.30 -5.59 8.99
CA LEU A 88 -15.45 -5.28 10.40
C LEU A 88 -16.23 -6.36 11.14
N GLU A 89 -17.21 -6.99 10.48
CA GLU A 89 -18.01 -8.09 11.02
C GLU A 89 -17.14 -9.32 11.27
N LEU A 90 -16.26 -9.67 10.34
CA LEU A 90 -15.32 -10.78 10.52
C LEU A 90 -14.32 -10.49 11.64
N ILE A 91 -13.78 -9.27 11.69
CA ILE A 91 -12.85 -8.86 12.76
C ILE A 91 -13.54 -8.92 14.12
N LYS A 92 -14.77 -8.38 14.23
CA LYS A 92 -15.57 -8.45 15.45
C LYS A 92 -15.82 -9.90 15.86
N TYR A 93 -16.25 -10.75 14.94
CA TYR A 93 -16.47 -12.16 15.19
C TYR A 93 -15.22 -12.85 15.76
N LEU A 94 -14.04 -12.60 15.16
CA LEU A 94 -12.78 -13.16 15.66
C LEU A 94 -12.43 -12.65 17.07
N LEU A 95 -12.64 -11.35 17.34
CA LEU A 95 -12.39 -10.76 18.67
C LEU A 95 -13.36 -11.25 19.74
N ASP A 96 -14.62 -11.54 19.38
CA ASP A 96 -15.63 -12.08 20.29
C ASP A 96 -15.39 -13.58 20.57
N ASN A 97 -14.58 -14.27 19.76
CA ASN A 97 -14.36 -15.72 19.80
C ASN A 97 -12.87 -16.10 19.83
N LEU A 98 -12.06 -15.43 20.66
CA LEU A 98 -10.60 -15.66 20.72
C LEU A 98 -10.20 -17.10 21.11
N ASP A 99 -11.07 -17.82 21.83
CA ASP A 99 -10.84 -19.21 22.20
C ASP A 99 -11.06 -20.19 21.02
N ASP A 100 -11.74 -19.76 19.96
CA ASP A 100 -11.92 -20.55 18.74
C ASP A 100 -10.63 -20.55 17.91
N LYS A 101 -9.99 -21.72 17.86
CA LYS A 101 -8.74 -21.93 17.11
C LYS A 101 -8.97 -22.27 15.63
N ALA A 102 -10.20 -22.24 15.13
CA ALA A 102 -10.52 -22.56 13.73
C ALA A 102 -9.75 -21.68 12.73
N PHE A 103 -9.48 -20.42 13.08
CA PHE A 103 -8.75 -19.46 12.26
C PHE A 103 -7.31 -19.20 12.72
N GLU A 104 -6.82 -19.98 13.69
CA GLU A 104 -5.44 -19.88 14.17
C GLU A 104 -4.46 -20.21 13.04
N VAL A 105 -3.62 -19.25 12.66
CA VAL A 105 -2.61 -19.44 11.62
C VAL A 105 -1.53 -20.39 12.12
N LYS A 106 -1.50 -21.60 11.57
CA LYS A 106 -0.49 -22.63 11.89
C LYS A 106 0.44 -22.82 10.72
N VAL A 107 1.74 -22.86 11.01
CA VAL A 107 2.78 -23.19 10.05
C VAL A 107 3.51 -24.45 10.54
N PRO A 108 3.66 -25.50 9.72
CA PRO A 108 4.38 -26.70 10.11
C PRO A 108 5.80 -26.37 10.65
N PRO A 109 6.26 -26.99 11.76
CA PRO A 109 7.51 -26.62 12.41
C PRO A 109 8.73 -26.64 11.48
N GLU A 110 8.83 -27.63 10.60
CA GLU A 110 9.93 -27.75 9.63
C GLU A 110 9.92 -26.63 8.59
N ILE A 111 8.73 -26.16 8.19
CA ILE A 111 8.60 -25.01 7.28
C ILE A 111 8.99 -23.73 8.01
N ALA A 112 8.48 -23.52 9.23
CA ALA A 112 8.78 -22.33 10.04
C ALA A 112 10.29 -22.20 10.31
N LYS A 113 10.95 -23.30 10.68
CA LYS A 113 12.40 -23.35 10.96
C LYS A 113 13.24 -22.98 9.73
N ARG A 114 12.79 -23.33 8.53
CA ARG A 114 13.48 -22.98 7.28
C ARG A 114 13.17 -21.55 6.85
N ALA A 115 11.92 -21.11 6.95
CA ALA A 115 11.45 -19.80 6.53
C ALA A 115 12.01 -18.66 7.40
N ILE A 116 12.24 -18.90 8.69
CA ILE A 116 12.74 -17.86 9.60
C ILE A 116 14.17 -17.41 9.28
N ASN A 117 15.00 -18.29 8.71
CA ASN A 117 16.41 -17.99 8.43
C ASN A 117 16.59 -16.86 7.41
N PRO A 118 16.00 -16.89 6.19
CA PRO A 118 16.11 -15.78 5.25
C PRO A 118 15.40 -14.51 5.76
N ILE A 119 14.30 -14.64 6.51
CA ILE A 119 13.59 -13.48 7.08
C ILE A 119 14.47 -12.75 8.09
N LYS A 120 15.13 -13.47 9.01
CA LYS A 120 16.07 -12.87 9.98
C LYS A 120 17.22 -12.18 9.27
N LYS A 121 17.85 -12.86 8.31
CA LYS A 121 18.92 -12.25 7.50
C LYS A 121 18.46 -10.98 6.79
N MET A 122 17.26 -10.97 6.19
CA MET A 122 16.70 -9.77 5.56
C MET A 122 16.59 -8.61 6.57
N LEU A 123 16.10 -8.87 7.79
CA LEU A 123 15.97 -7.86 8.84
C LEU A 123 17.33 -7.36 9.36
N ASP A 124 18.35 -8.21 9.41
CA ASP A 124 19.71 -7.82 9.83
C ASP A 124 20.40 -6.87 8.81
N TYR A 125 19.91 -6.83 7.56
CA TYR A 125 20.43 -5.97 6.48
C TYR A 125 19.54 -4.76 6.15
N SER A 126 18.37 -4.63 6.76
CA SER A 126 17.38 -3.56 6.48
C SER A 126 17.56 -2.36 7.40
#